data_AF-K9U9G1-F1
#
_entry.id   AF-K9U9G1-F1
#
_cell.length_a   1.000
_cell.length_b   1.000
_cell.length_c   1.000
_cell.angle_alpha   90.00
_cell.angle_beta   90.00
_cell.angle_gamma   90.00
#
_symmetry.space_group_name_H-M   'P 1'
#
loop_
_entity.id
_entity.type
_entity.pdbx_description
1 polymer ?
#
loop_
_entity_poly.entity_id
_entity_poly.type
_entity_poly.pdbx_seq_one_letter_code
_entity_poly.pdbx_strand_id
1 'polypeptide(L)'
;MDNTTINQRIALKKVQLTPDGWTLNILSPRVATITNPLGMRKVSYFGFYQTKDAEKFQQYLLENRLCTAAVIRSSRRLAAPIECKAWGCSSKIIWQCAVKDLKQQNLSARQQLPQPAFTKTSTH
;
A
#
# COMPACT_ATOMS: atom_id res chain seq x y z
N MET A 1 -14.16 24.07 -5.00
CA MET A 1 -12.90 23.37 -4.66
C MET A 1 -13.25 22.43 -3.52
N ASP A 2 -13.63 21.19 -3.85
CA ASP A 2 -14.20 20.30 -2.85
C ASP A 2 -13.11 19.51 -2.14
N ASN A 3 -12.75 20.02 -0.97
CA ASN A 3 -11.96 19.31 0.05
C ASN A 3 -12.85 18.25 0.72
N THR A 4 -13.24 17.23 -0.03
CA THR A 4 -13.88 16.05 0.56
C THR A 4 -12.78 15.25 1.26
N THR A 5 -12.57 15.59 2.53
CA THR A 5 -11.75 14.86 3.49
C THR A 5 -12.13 13.40 3.43
N ILE A 6 -11.30 12.60 2.77
CA ILE A 6 -11.44 11.15 2.75
C ILE A 6 -11.10 10.66 4.15
N ASN A 7 -12.13 10.56 4.99
CA ASN A 7 -12.14 9.80 6.24
C ASN A 7 -12.09 8.28 5.94
N GLN A 8 -11.22 7.83 5.05
CA GLN A 8 -10.91 6.40 4.95
C GLN A 8 -10.02 6.06 6.13
N ARG A 9 -10.64 5.50 7.18
CA ARG A 9 -9.90 4.69 8.15
C ARG A 9 -9.24 3.55 7.36
N ILE A 10 -7.94 3.66 7.17
CA ILE A 10 -7.14 2.54 6.69
C ILE A 10 -7.30 1.44 7.74
N ALA A 11 -7.88 0.31 7.35
CA ALA A 11 -7.95 -0.88 8.19
C ALA A 11 -6.52 -1.40 8.40
N LEU A 12 -5.92 -0.99 9.51
CA LEU A 12 -4.55 -1.34 9.85
C LEU A 12 -4.51 -2.78 10.35
N LYS A 13 -3.90 -3.68 9.58
CA LYS A 13 -3.59 -5.03 10.08
C LYS A 13 -2.23 -5.00 10.75
N LYS A 14 -2.17 -5.36 12.03
CA LYS A 14 -0.93 -5.49 12.80
C LYS A 14 -0.55 -6.96 12.92
N VAL A 15 0.71 -7.27 12.66
CA VAL A 15 1.31 -8.60 12.83
C VAL A 15 2.52 -8.44 13.73
N GLN A 16 2.50 -9.09 14.89
CA GLN A 16 3.65 -9.11 15.79
C GLN A 16 4.76 -9.96 15.18
N LEU A 17 5.96 -9.40 15.07
CA LEU A 17 7.13 -10.06 14.50
C LEU A 17 7.95 -10.79 15.55
N THR A 18 7.95 -10.26 16.79
CA THR A 18 8.77 -10.76 17.88
C THR A 18 8.05 -10.57 19.22
N PRO A 19 8.34 -11.40 20.23
CA PRO A 19 7.71 -11.29 21.56
C PRO A 19 7.95 -9.95 22.25
N ASP A 20 9.09 -9.30 21.99
CA ASP A 20 9.47 -8.01 22.58
C ASP A 20 8.71 -6.81 21.98
N GLY A 21 7.85 -7.01 20.98
CA GLY A 21 6.85 -6.00 20.54
C GLY A 21 7.12 -5.36 19.18
N TRP A 22 8.05 -5.88 18.38
CA TRP A 22 8.17 -5.41 16.99
C TRP A 22 6.95 -5.77 16.19
N THR A 23 6.45 -4.82 15.42
CA THR A 23 5.18 -4.98 14.70
C THR A 23 5.35 -4.66 13.24
N LEU A 24 4.87 -5.54 12.36
CA LEU A 24 4.58 -5.25 10.97
C LEU A 24 3.16 -4.67 10.89
N ASN A 25 3.07 -3.42 10.48
CA ASN A 25 1.81 -2.72 10.26
C ASN A 25 1.53 -2.72 8.76
N ILE A 26 0.49 -3.42 8.32
CA ILE A 26 0.05 -3.49 6.92
C ILE A 26 -1.07 -2.46 6.74
N LEU A 27 -0.80 -1.45 5.92
CA LEU A 27 -1.71 -0.34 5.64
C LEU A 27 -2.53 -0.59 4.36
N SER A 28 -1.97 -1.35 3.42
CA SER A 28 -2.65 -1.79 2.20
C SER A 28 -1.90 -3.00 1.64
N PRO A 29 -2.47 -3.75 0.69
CA PRO A 29 -1.78 -4.87 0.05
C PRO A 29 -0.38 -4.55 -0.50
N ARG A 30 -0.11 -3.29 -0.87
CA ARG A 30 1.20 -2.83 -1.34
C ARG A 30 1.94 -1.89 -0.37
N VAL A 31 1.44 -1.62 0.83
CA VAL A 31 2.14 -0.72 1.76
C VAL A 31 2.14 -1.28 3.18
N ALA A 32 3.33 -1.44 3.74
CA ALA A 32 3.52 -1.86 5.12
C ALA A 32 4.70 -1.11 5.77
N THR A 33 4.75 -1.13 7.10
CA THR A 33 5.86 -0.57 7.88
C THR A 33 6.22 -1.49 9.04
N ILE A 34 7.47 -1.43 9.50
CA ILE A 34 7.85 -2.04 10.77
C ILE A 34 8.08 -0.94 11.79
N THR A 35 7.47 -1.10 12.96
CA THR A 35 7.70 -0.27 14.14
C THR A 35 8.36 -1.08 15.25
N ASN A 36 9.22 -0.42 16.03
CA ASN A 36 9.72 -0.98 17.28
C ASN A 36 8.60 -0.97 18.36
N PRO A 37 8.87 -1.51 19.56
CA PRO A 37 7.89 -1.56 20.65
C PRO A 37 7.40 -0.18 21.12
N LEU A 38 8.21 0.87 20.90
CA LEU A 38 7.86 2.26 21.21
C LEU A 38 7.04 2.94 20.10
N GLY A 39 6.64 2.22 19.05
CA GLY A 39 5.89 2.76 17.92
C GLY A 39 6.74 3.54 16.91
N MET A 40 8.06 3.61 17.11
CA MET A 40 8.97 4.27 16.16
C MET A 40 9.15 3.43 14.91
N ARG A 41 8.90 4.03 13.75
CA ARG A 41 9.09 3.39 12.45
C ARG A 41 10.56 3.15 12.17
N LYS A 42 10.90 1.92 11.81
CA LYS A 42 12.25 1.50 11.43
C LYS A 42 12.40 1.37 9.93
N VAL A 43 11.37 0.92 9.23
CA VAL A 43 11.39 0.73 7.77
C VAL A 43 9.98 0.74 7.18
N SER A 44 9.88 1.12 5.91
CA SER A 44 8.66 1.08 5.11
C SER A 44 8.87 0.18 3.89
N TYR A 45 7.78 -0.43 3.43
CA TYR A 45 7.74 -1.29 2.26
C TYR A 45 6.67 -0.79 1.29
N PHE A 46 7.02 -0.69 0.02
CA PHE A 46 6.14 -0.31 -1.08
C PHE A 46 6.18 -1.38 -2.16
N GLY A 47 5.04 -2.00 -2.47
CA GLY A 47 4.92 -3.15 -3.36
C GLY A 47 4.65 -2.76 -4.81
N PHE A 48 5.24 -3.52 -5.74
CA PHE A 48 5.14 -3.34 -7.18
C PHE A 48 5.03 -4.68 -7.90
N TYR A 49 4.32 -4.70 -9.02
CA TYR A 49 4.22 -5.88 -9.89
C TYR A 49 5.32 -5.92 -10.96
N GLN A 50 5.93 -4.78 -11.28
CA GLN A 50 6.98 -4.65 -12.29
C GLN A 50 8.23 -4.00 -11.68
N THR A 51 9.41 -4.53 -12.00
CA THR A 51 10.70 -4.00 -11.49
C THR A 51 10.90 -2.55 -11.90
N LYS A 52 10.58 -2.20 -13.15
CA LYS A 52 10.71 -0.84 -13.68
C LYS A 52 9.91 0.20 -12.88
N ASP A 53 8.76 -0.18 -12.35
CA ASP A 53 7.95 0.73 -11.52
C ASP A 53 8.56 0.91 -10.12
N ALA A 54 9.15 -0.16 -9.57
CA ALA A 54 9.88 -0.09 -8.31
C ALA A 54 11.15 0.79 -8.43
N GLU A 55 11.87 0.69 -9.56
CA GLU A 55 13.05 1.52 -9.90
C GLU A 55 12.71 2.99 -9.99
N LYS A 56 11.67 3.33 -10.78
CA LYS A 56 11.18 4.71 -10.86
C LYS A 56 10.77 5.27 -9.51
N PHE A 57 10.10 4.47 -8.68
CA PHE A 57 9.68 4.91 -7.35
C PHE A 57 10.87 5.06 -6.38
N GLN A 58 11.83 4.14 -6.41
CA GLN A 58 13.07 4.25 -5.62
C GLN A 58 13.83 5.53 -5.97
N GLN A 59 14.02 5.79 -7.27
CA GLN A 59 14.67 6.99 -7.77
C GLN A 59 13.94 8.24 -7.30
N TYR A 60 12.61 8.28 -7.46
CA TYR A 60 11.77 9.38 -6.95
C TYR A 60 11.98 9.64 -5.45
N LEU A 61 12.03 8.59 -4.62
CA LEU A 61 12.23 8.74 -3.17
C LEU A 61 13.61 9.34 -2.83
N LEU A 62 14.65 8.93 -3.54
CA LEU A 62 16.03 9.36 -3.28
C LEU A 62 16.27 10.78 -3.78
N GLU A 63 15.87 11.09 -5.01
CA GLU A 63 16.06 12.41 -5.63
C GLU A 63 15.32 13.52 -4.87
N ASN A 64 14.13 13.21 -4.34
CA ASN A 64 13.31 14.16 -3.59
C ASN A 64 13.58 14.14 -2.08
N ARG A 65 14.62 13.41 -1.62
CA ARG A 65 14.98 13.29 -0.18
C ARG A 65 13.80 12.86 0.70
N LEU A 66 12.92 12.01 0.17
CA LEU A 66 11.74 11.50 0.87
C LEU A 66 12.06 10.28 1.75
N CYS A 67 13.29 9.81 1.70
CA CYS A 67 13.84 8.73 2.50
C CYS A 67 15.34 8.97 2.72
N THR A 68 15.93 8.26 3.69
CA THR A 68 17.38 8.27 3.92
C THR A 68 18.11 7.20 3.10
N ALA A 69 17.41 6.12 2.77
CA ALA A 69 17.90 5.04 1.91
C ALA A 69 16.70 4.28 1.33
N ALA A 70 16.89 3.68 0.16
CA ALA A 70 15.91 2.82 -0.48
C ALA A 70 16.59 1.74 -1.31
N VAL A 71 16.07 0.51 -1.27
CA VAL A 71 16.56 -0.64 -2.06
C VAL A 71 15.40 -1.44 -2.64
N ILE A 72 15.61 -2.02 -3.81
CA ILE A 72 14.63 -2.91 -4.48
C ILE A 72 15.01 -4.35 -4.19
N ARG A 73 14.00 -5.18 -3.90
CA ARG A 73 14.17 -6.61 -3.68
C ARG A 73 12.86 -7.36 -3.93
N SER A 74 12.93 -8.69 -4.01
CA SER A 74 11.74 -9.53 -3.97
C SER A 74 10.97 -9.31 -2.67
N SER A 75 9.65 -9.14 -2.75
CA SER A 75 8.84 -8.97 -1.57
C SER A 75 8.76 -10.25 -0.76
N ARG A 76 8.70 -10.07 0.56
CA ARG A 76 8.50 -11.19 1.51
C ARG A 76 7.27 -11.00 2.38
N ARG A 77 6.63 -9.84 2.32
CA ARG A 77 5.62 -9.39 3.30
C ARG A 77 4.39 -8.76 2.68
N LEU A 78 4.47 -8.36 1.41
CA LEU A 78 3.38 -7.75 0.67
C LEU A 78 2.80 -8.75 -0.33
N ALA A 79 1.60 -8.46 -0.83
CA ALA A 79 0.98 -9.26 -1.88
C ALA A 79 1.67 -9.10 -3.25
N ALA A 80 2.42 -8.01 -3.43
CA ALA A 80 3.17 -7.73 -4.65
C ALA A 80 4.50 -8.52 -4.68
N PRO A 81 4.98 -8.97 -5.85
CA PRO A 81 6.21 -9.77 -5.96
C PRO A 81 7.49 -8.99 -5.71
N ILE A 82 7.47 -7.67 -5.92
CA ILE A 82 8.63 -6.79 -5.78
C ILE A 82 8.32 -5.73 -4.73
N GLU A 83 9.30 -5.37 -3.91
CA GLU A 83 9.16 -4.26 -2.97
C GLU A 83 10.34 -3.29 -3.04
N CYS A 84 10.02 -2.00 -2.92
CA CYS A 84 10.97 -0.97 -2.53
C CYS A 84 10.96 -0.89 -0.99
N LYS A 85 12.08 -1.29 -0.37
CA LYS A 85 12.33 -1.16 1.07
C LYS A 85 13.02 0.16 1.32
N ALA A 86 12.41 1.04 2.11
CA ALA A 86 12.91 2.38 2.35
C ALA A 86 12.96 2.75 3.84
N TRP A 87 14.00 3.50 4.22
CA TRP A 87 14.25 3.97 5.58
C TRP A 87 14.06 5.48 5.69
N GLY A 88 13.70 5.97 6.87
CA GLY A 88 13.55 7.42 7.10
C GLY A 88 12.40 8.08 6.33
N CYS A 89 11.46 7.31 5.76
CA CYS A 89 10.31 7.87 5.07
C CYS A 89 9.42 8.68 6.02
N SER A 90 8.91 9.82 5.55
CA SER A 90 7.90 10.60 6.27
C SER A 90 6.56 9.85 6.33
N SER A 91 5.75 10.13 7.36
CA SER A 91 4.42 9.51 7.45
C SER A 91 3.49 9.94 6.30
N LYS A 92 3.73 11.13 5.72
CA LYS A 92 2.96 11.68 4.60
C LYS A 92 3.05 10.79 3.35
N ILE A 93 4.24 10.42 2.90
CA ILE A 93 4.40 9.61 1.68
C ILE A 93 3.83 8.20 1.88
N ILE A 94 4.04 7.61 3.05
CA ILE A 94 3.50 6.29 3.41
C ILE A 94 1.97 6.30 3.34
N TRP A 95 1.34 7.31 3.95
CA TRP A 95 -0.10 7.48 3.92
C TRP A 95 -0.63 7.69 2.51
N GLN A 96 -0.01 8.57 1.72
CA GLN A 96 -0.41 8.84 0.34
C GLN A 96 -0.36 7.57 -0.52
N CYS A 97 0.70 6.77 -0.40
CA CYS A 97 0.81 5.49 -1.10
C CYS A 97 -0.28 4.51 -0.69
N ALA A 98 -0.54 4.36 0.61
CA ALA A 98 -1.54 3.42 1.11
C ALA A 98 -2.97 3.82 0.69
N VAL A 99 -3.33 5.10 0.80
CA VAL A 99 -4.63 5.61 0.35
C VAL A 99 -4.79 5.44 -1.17
N LYS A 100 -3.75 5.72 -1.95
CA LYS A 100 -3.79 5.53 -3.40
C LYS A 100 -4.02 4.07 -3.77
N ASP A 101 -3.35 3.14 -3.09
CA ASP A 101 -3.53 1.70 -3.33
C ASP A 101 -4.95 1.22 -3.03
N LEU A 102 -5.48 1.59 -1.86
CA LEU A 102 -6.83 1.20 -1.43
C LEU A 102 -7.91 1.77 -2.36
N LYS A 103 -7.73 3.01 -2.86
CA LYS A 103 -8.65 3.59 -3.85
C LYS A 103 -8.65 2.83 -5.16
N GLN A 104 -7.47 2.46 -5.65
CA GLN A 104 -7.35 1.69 -6.90
C GLN A 104 -8.08 0.35 -6.79
N GLN A 105 -7.94 -0.35 -5.67
CA GLN A 105 -8.63 -1.63 -5.45
C GLN A 105 -10.15 -1.50 -5.41
N ASN A 106 -10.67 -0.46 -4.75
CA ASN A 106 -12.11 -0.22 -4.71
C ASN A 106 -12.70 0.11 -6.08
N LEU A 107 -11.94 0.80 -6.94
CA LEU A 107 -12.36 1.07 -8.31
C LEU A 107 -12.39 -0.22 -9.15
N SER A 108 -11.36 -1.05 -9.03
CA SER A 108 -11.28 -2.35 -9.70
C SER A 108 -12.41 -3.30 -9.26
N ALA A 109 -12.73 -3.34 -7.96
CA ALA A 109 -13.81 -4.18 -7.43
C ALA A 109 -15.20 -3.73 -7.92
N ARG A 110 -15.43 -2.42 -8.08
CA ARG A 110 -16.70 -1.88 -8.60
C ARG A 110 -16.91 -2.15 -10.09
N GLN A 111 -15.83 -2.27 -10.87
CA GLN A 111 -15.89 -2.60 -12.29
C GLN A 111 -16.13 -4.09 -12.56
N GLN A 112 -16.13 -4.94 -11.53
CA GLN A 112 -16.33 -6.39 -11.63
C GLN A 112 -17.73 -6.87 -11.22
N LEU A 113 -18.67 -5.97 -10.91
CA LEU A 113 -20.07 -6.37 -10.66
C LEU A 113 -20.71 -6.82 -11.98
N PRO A 114 -21.25 -8.05 -12.07
CA PRO A 114 -21.98 -8.48 -13.26
C PRO A 114 -23.20 -7.58 -13.44
N GLN A 115 -23.40 -7.07 -14.66
CA GLN A 115 -24.65 -6.39 -15.00
C GLN A 115 -25.82 -7.36 -14.77
N PRO A 116 -26.97 -6.91 -14.23
CA PRO A 116 -28.13 -7.77 -14.12
C PRO A 116 -28.52 -8.24 -15.52
N ALA A 117 -28.52 -9.56 -15.72
CA ALA A 117 -29.00 -10.17 -16.95
C ALA A 117 -30.49 -9.82 -17.10
N PHE A 118 -30.82 -9.01 -18.09
CA PHE A 118 -32.21 -8.81 -18.50
C PHE A 118 -32.73 -10.12 -19.08
N THR A 119 -33.47 -10.89 -18.27
CA THR A 119 -34.28 -12.00 -18.75
C THR A 119 -35.45 -11.43 -19.56
N LYS A 120 -35.36 -11.54 -20.89
CA LYS A 120 -36.54 -11.37 -21.75
C LYS A 120 -37.46 -12.57 -21.53
N THR A 121 -38.50 -12.42 -20.71
CA THR A 121 -39.65 -13.31 -20.76
C THR A 121 -40.43 -12.99 -22.03
N SER A 122 -40.19 -13.77 -23.08
CA SER A 122 -41.07 -13.83 -24.26
C SER A 122 -42.21 -14.76 -23.92
N THR A 123 -43.38 -14.19 -23.63
CA THR A 123 -44.63 -14.95 -23.51
C THR A 123 -45.20 -15.13 -24.92
N HIS A 124 -45.39 -16.38 -25.33
CA HIS A 124 -46.20 -16.77 -26.46
C HIS A 124 -47.55 -17.29 -25.94
#